data_AF-A0A4Y2VXZ9-F1
#
_entry.id   AF-A0A4Y2VXZ9-F1
#
_cell.length_a   1.000
_cell.length_b   1.000
_cell.length_c   1.000
_cell.angle_alpha   90.00
_cell.angle_beta   90.00
_cell.angle_gamma   90.00
#
_symmetry.space_group_name_H-M   'P 1'
#
loop_
_entity.id
_entity.type
_entity.pdbx_description
1 polymer ?
#
loop_
_entity_poly.entity_id
_entity_poly.type
_entity_poly.pdbx_seq_one_letter_code
_entity_poly.pdbx_strand_id
1 'polypeptide(L)'
;MQFSLFFQFSGKLNRRSSTGLGNDRQVNRIMLADRISKLRFLVDTGADVSVLPNYYAPKADSSNELLLLAANGTKISTFGRRRLKT
;
A
#
# COMPACT_ATOMS: atom_id res chain seq x y z
N MET A 1 15.43 -28.38 -12.19
CA MET A 1 15.14 -28.17 -10.76
C MET A 1 14.27 -26.92 -10.66
N GLN A 2 12.95 -27.07 -10.62
CA GLN A 2 12.03 -25.94 -10.52
C GLN A 2 11.61 -25.82 -9.05
N PHE A 3 11.93 -24.70 -8.40
CA PHE A 3 11.48 -24.42 -7.04
C PHE A 3 10.26 -23.52 -7.12
N SER A 4 9.08 -24.08 -6.84
CA SER A 4 7.84 -23.33 -6.68
C SER A 4 7.73 -22.91 -5.22
N LEU A 5 7.87 -21.62 -4.93
CA LEU A 5 7.64 -21.09 -3.59
C LEU A 5 6.14 -20.78 -3.45
N PHE A 6 5.38 -21.68 -2.83
CA PHE A 6 3.98 -21.45 -2.51
C PHE A 6 3.89 -20.46 -1.34
N PHE A 7 3.60 -19.20 -1.63
CA PHE A 7 3.15 -18.27 -0.58
C PHE A 7 1.67 -18.53 -0.31
N GLN A 8 1.38 -19.17 0.82
CA GLN A 8 0.03 -19.21 1.36
C GLN A 8 -0.30 -17.80 1.87
N PHE A 9 -1.07 -17.03 1.09
CA PHE A 9 -1.61 -15.75 1.53
C PHE A 9 -2.64 -16.01 2.64
N SER A 10 -2.17 -16.10 3.89
CA SER A 10 -3.01 -16.02 5.07
C SER A 10 -3.73 -14.67 5.03
N GLY A 11 -5.05 -14.71 4.82
CA GLY A 11 -5.90 -13.56 4.54
C GLY A 11 -5.81 -12.39 5.53
N LYS A 12 -6.37 -11.26 5.08
CA LYS A 12 -6.48 -9.98 5.80
C LYS A 12 -6.75 -10.20 7.28
N LEU A 13 -5.92 -9.57 8.12
CA LEU A 13 -6.03 -9.64 9.58
C LEU A 13 -7.46 -9.26 10.02
N ASN A 14 -8.14 -10.15 10.75
CA ASN A 14 -9.43 -9.83 11.34
C ASN A 14 -9.32 -8.53 12.15
N ARG A 15 -10.26 -7.59 11.93
CA ARG A 15 -10.32 -6.32 12.69
C ARG A 15 -10.37 -6.66 14.18
N ARG A 16 -9.31 -6.37 14.92
CA ARG A 16 -9.27 -6.57 16.37
C ARG A 16 -10.25 -5.60 17.02
N SER A 17 -11.18 -6.14 17.82
CA SER A 17 -12.23 -5.37 18.52
C SER A 17 -11.62 -4.22 19.34
N SER A 18 -12.15 -3.01 19.15
CA SER A 18 -11.78 -1.80 19.87
C SER A 18 -12.57 -1.65 21.17
N THR A 19 -12.70 -2.71 21.96
CA THR A 19 -13.27 -2.62 23.31
C THR A 19 -12.15 -2.65 24.35
N GLY A 20 -12.24 -1.74 25.32
CA GLY A 20 -11.48 -1.77 26.57
C GLY A 20 -10.27 -0.84 26.64
N LEU A 21 -10.50 0.32 27.28
CA LEU A 21 -9.54 1.20 27.96
C LEU A 21 -8.21 0.51 28.35
N GLY A 22 -7.08 1.00 27.84
CA GLY A 22 -5.75 0.57 28.27
C GLY A 22 -4.72 0.67 27.16
N ASN A 23 -3.87 1.70 27.26
CA ASN A 23 -2.60 1.96 26.58
C ASN A 23 -2.46 1.53 25.12
N ASP A 24 -2.29 2.56 24.27
CA ASP A 24 -1.85 2.52 22.87
C ASP A 24 -1.21 1.20 22.46
N ARG A 25 -2.02 0.36 21.82
CA ARG A 25 -1.64 -0.96 21.32
C ARG A 25 -0.61 -0.75 20.22
N GLN A 26 0.68 -0.78 20.55
CA GLN A 26 1.78 -0.61 19.60
C GLN A 26 1.63 -1.62 18.46
N VAL A 27 1.16 -1.15 17.31
CA VAL A 27 1.04 -1.97 16.11
C VAL A 27 2.43 -1.99 15.47
N ASN A 28 3.13 -3.11 15.59
CA ASN A 28 4.42 -3.34 14.93
C ASN A 28 4.22 -3.40 13.40
N ARG A 29 4.28 -2.23 12.75
CA ARG A 29 4.23 -2.08 11.29
C ARG A 29 5.63 -1.87 10.77
N ILE A 30 6.00 -2.60 9.72
CA ILE A 30 7.25 -2.38 9.01
C ILE A 30 7.09 -1.14 8.12
N MET A 31 7.95 -0.14 8.32
CA MET A 31 7.99 1.06 7.48
C MET A 31 9.30 1.14 6.73
N LEU A 32 9.23 1.45 5.43
CA LEU A 32 10.39 1.79 4.62
C LEU A 32 10.48 3.32 4.52
N ALA A 33 11.60 3.88 4.96
CA ALA A 33 11.87 5.31 4.85
C ALA A 33 12.91 5.58 3.77
N ASP A 34 12.50 6.28 2.71
CA ASP A 34 13.42 6.79 1.70
C ASP A 34 13.96 8.15 2.12
N ARG A 35 15.27 8.23 2.38
CA ARG A 35 15.92 9.46 2.83
C ARG A 35 16.10 10.50 1.74
N ILE A 36 16.07 10.12 0.46
CA ILE A 36 16.24 11.02 -0.68
C ILE A 36 14.90 11.71 -0.98
N SER A 37 13.83 10.93 -1.18
CA SER A 37 12.49 11.50 -1.42
C SER A 37 11.76 11.99 -0.16
N LYS A 38 12.27 11.65 1.03
CA LYS A 38 11.63 11.90 2.35
C LYS A 38 10.26 11.20 2.51
N LEU A 39 9.98 10.20 1.69
CA LEU A 39 8.76 9.41 1.76
C LEU A 39 8.90 8.26 2.77
N ARG A 40 7.77 7.90 3.36
CA ARG A 40 7.64 6.72 4.22
C ARG A 40 6.53 5.83 3.68
N PHE A 41 6.86 4.58 3.43
CA PHE A 41 5.92 3.57 2.94
C PHE A 41 5.62 2.58 4.04
N LEU A 42 4.35 2.19 4.15
CA LEU A 42 3.98 0.98 4.88
C LEU A 42 4.30 -0.21 3.99
N VAL A 43 5.08 -1.17 4.50
CA VAL A 43 5.37 -2.39 3.74
C VAL A 43 4.15 -3.30 3.79
N ASP A 44 3.52 -3.50 2.63
CA ASP A 44 2.44 -4.46 2.40
C ASP A 44 2.89 -5.47 1.35
N THR A 45 3.33 -6.65 1.78
CA THR A 45 3.82 -7.70 0.88
C THR A 45 2.70 -8.37 0.07
N GLY A 46 1.43 -8.09 0.38
CA GLY A 46 0.28 -8.58 -0.36
C GLY A 46 -0.21 -7.62 -1.45
N ALA A 47 0.41 -6.45 -1.60
CA ALA A 47 0.04 -5.47 -2.61
C ALA A 47 0.81 -5.67 -3.93
N ASP A 48 0.09 -5.67 -5.06
CA ASP A 48 0.70 -5.73 -6.40
C ASP A 48 1.41 -4.43 -6.80
N VAL A 49 0.98 -3.29 -6.24
CA VAL A 49 1.49 -1.95 -6.59
C VAL A 49 1.70 -1.09 -5.35
N SER A 50 2.71 -0.23 -5.39
CA SER A 50 2.87 0.87 -4.42
C SER A 50 2.01 2.07 -4.84
N VAL A 51 1.42 2.76 -3.87
CA VAL A 51 0.56 3.94 -4.11
C VAL A 51 1.12 5.19 -3.43
N LEU A 52 0.87 6.34 -4.06
CA LEU A 52 1.14 7.65 -3.49
C LEU A 52 -0.17 8.45 -3.40
N PRO A 53 -0.32 9.33 -2.40
CA PRO A 53 -1.40 10.31 -2.38
C PRO A 53 -1.44 11.16 -3.65
N ASN A 54 -2.64 11.62 -4.03
CA ASN A 54 -2.89 12.37 -5.27
C ASN A 54 -2.03 13.64 -5.41
N TYR A 55 -1.61 14.28 -4.32
CA TYR A 55 -0.79 15.49 -4.40
C TYR A 55 0.62 15.23 -4.98
N TYR A 56 1.04 13.96 -5.04
CA TYR A 56 2.27 13.55 -5.71
C TYR A 56 2.08 13.21 -7.19
N ALA A 57 0.85 13.28 -7.70
CA ALA A 57 0.56 12.99 -9.10
C ALA A 57 1.38 13.90 -10.03
N PRO A 58 1.81 13.39 -11.20
CA PRO A 58 2.34 14.22 -12.26
C PRO A 58 1.32 15.31 -12.66
N LYS A 59 1.81 16.50 -13.01
CA LYS A 59 0.95 17.59 -13.52
C LYS A 59 0.42 17.32 -14.93
N ALA A 60 1.11 16.47 -15.68
CA ALA A 60 0.69 16.08 -17.02
C ALA A 60 -0.27 14.88 -16.94
N ASP A 61 -1.32 14.92 -17.76
CA ASP A 61 -2.24 13.80 -17.95
C ASP A 61 -1.46 12.59 -18.43
N SER A 62 -1.16 11.69 -17.50
CA SER A 62 -0.58 10.40 -17.81
C SER A 62 -1.72 9.39 -17.89
N SER A 63 -1.70 8.54 -18.91
CA SER A 63 -2.77 7.57 -19.17
C SER A 63 -3.08 6.77 -17.91
N ASN A 64 -4.36 6.75 -17.53
CA ASN A 64 -4.87 6.00 -16.39
C ASN A 64 -5.24 4.58 -16.83
N GLU A 65 -4.23 3.74 -17.00
CA GLU A 65 -4.43 2.33 -17.37
C GLU A 65 -4.72 1.43 -16.15
N LEU A 66 -4.43 1.89 -14.93
CA LEU A 66 -4.60 1.11 -13.71
C LEU A 66 -6.01 1.29 -13.13
N LEU A 67 -6.73 0.19 -12.96
CA LEU A 67 -7.97 0.14 -12.19
C LEU A 67 -7.68 -0.30 -10.75
N LEU A 68 -7.93 0.58 -9.79
CA LEU A 68 -7.90 0.22 -8.37
C LEU A 68 -9.33 0.17 -7.84
N LEU A 69 -9.63 -0.88 -7.07
CA LEU A 69 -10.91 -1.07 -6.41
C LEU A 69 -10.70 -1.05 -4.89
N ALA A 70 -11.55 -0.32 -4.20
CA ALA A 70 -11.66 -0.42 -2.75
C ALA A 70 -12.28 -1.78 -2.36
N ALA A 71 -12.15 -2.15 -1.09
CA ALA A 71 -12.68 -3.43 -0.58
C ALA A 71 -14.21 -3.56 -0.75
N ASN A 72 -14.93 -2.46 -0.91
CA ASN A 72 -16.37 -2.40 -1.19
C ASN A 72 -16.69 -2.39 -2.70
N GLY A 73 -15.70 -2.59 -3.58
CA GLY A 73 -15.87 -2.60 -5.03
C GLY A 73 -15.91 -1.21 -5.68
N THR A 74 -15.86 -0.11 -4.92
CA THR A 74 -15.83 1.24 -5.51
C THR A 74 -14.51 1.50 -6.23
N LYS A 75 -14.58 2.10 -7.42
CA LYS A 75 -13.39 2.52 -8.17
C LYS A 75 -12.66 3.65 -7.42
N ILE A 76 -11.36 3.48 -7.24
CA ILE A 76 -10.46 4.52 -6.74
C ILE A 76 -9.88 5.26 -7.96
N SER A 77 -9.97 6.59 -7.96
CA SER A 77 -9.37 7.41 -9.00
C SER A 77 -7.84 7.33 -8.97
N THR A 78 -7.24 7.05 -10.12
CA THR A 78 -5.78 7.09 -10.31
C THR A 78 -5.38 8.35 -11.08
N PHE A 79 -4.12 8.76 -10.94
CA PHE A 79 -3.60 9.99 -11.55
C PHE A 79 -2.26 9.72 -12.25
N GLY A 80 -2.15 8.55 -12.87
CA GLY A 80 -0.94 8.09 -13.54
C GLY A 80 0.11 7.43 -12.64
N ARG A 81 1.33 7.31 -13.18
CA ARG A 81 2.47 6.61 -12.56
C ARG A 81 3.61 7.58 -12.31
N ARG A 82 4.30 7.41 -11.19
CA ARG A 82 5.49 8.21 -10.82
C ARG A 82 6.65 7.30 -10.49
N ARG A 83 7.77 7.50 -11.19
CA ARG A 83 9.06 6.90 -10.80
C ARG A 83 9.70 7.75 -9.72
N LEU A 84 9.94 7.15 -8.56
CA LEU A 84 10.69 7.80 -7.49
C LEU A 84 12.17 7.77 -7.82
N LYS A 85 12.85 8.90 -7.64
CA LYS A 85 14.31 8.96 -7.61
C LYS A 85 14.70 8.64 -6.18
N THR A 86 15.23 7.44 -5.98
CA THR A 86 15.73 6.93 -4.71
C THR A 86 17.24 7.04 -4.67
#